data_AF-A0A1F6KTL9-F1
#
_entry.id   AF-A0A1F6KTL9-F1
#
_cell.length_a   1.000
_cell.length_b   1.000
_cell.length_c   1.000
_cell.angle_alpha   90.00
_cell.angle_beta   90.00
_cell.angle_gamma   90.00
#
_symmetry.space_group_name_H-M   'P 1'
#
loop_
_entity.id
_entity.type
_entity.pdbx_description
1 polymer ?
#
loop_
_entity_poly.entity_id
_entity_poly.type
_entity_poly.pdbx_seq_one_letter_code
_entity_poly.pdbx_strand_id
1 'polypeptide(L)' 'MKIQDILFLMVVLALFYKRNPKWFVLVGLLCLALAVPLFSMWIFFTAERLTWYAAAFFLLAIIFYLFKSKNER' A
#
# COMPACT_ATOMS: atom_id res chain seq x y z
N MET A 1 7.49 -0.36 -17.19
CA MET A 1 6.43 -0.14 -16.17
C MET A 1 5.19 -0.88 -16.62
N LYS A 2 4.71 -1.87 -15.86
CA LYS A 2 3.42 -2.49 -16.20
C LYS A 2 2.31 -1.51 -15.80
N ILE A 3 1.13 -1.68 -16.39
CA ILE A 3 -0.05 -0.87 -16.06
C ILE A 3 -0.36 -0.88 -14.54
N GLN A 4 0.03 -1.96 -13.84
CA GLN A 4 -0.06 -2.10 -12.39
C GLN A 4 0.78 -1.11 -11.60
N ASP A 5 2.01 -0.81 -12.06
CA ASP A 5 2.89 0.14 -11.38
C ASP A 5 2.31 1.57 -11.48
N ILE A 6 1.68 1.89 -12.62
CA ILE A 6 1.01 3.18 -12.87
C ILE A 6 -0.25 3.32 -12.01
N LEU A 7 -1.06 2.26 -11.94
CA LEU A 7 -2.23 2.18 -11.06
C LEU A 7 -1.82 2.33 -9.58
N PHE A 8 -0.74 1.66 -9.16
CA PHE A 8 -0.20 1.80 -7.81
C PHE A 8 0.21 3.25 -7.52
N LEU A 9 0.96 3.89 -8.43
CA LEU A 9 1.38 5.28 -8.26
C LEU A 9 0.19 6.24 -8.16
N MET A 10 -0.85 6.03 -8.98
CA MET A 10 -2.09 6.81 -8.91
C MET A 10 -2.78 6.67 -7.56
N VAL A 11 -2.87 5.44 -7.02
CA VAL A 11 -3.47 5.18 -5.71
C VAL A 11 -2.64 5.83 -4.60
N VAL A 12 -1.30 5.73 -4.65
CA VAL A 12 -0.41 6.41 -3.70
C VAL A 12 -0.63 7.92 -3.73
N LEU A 13 -0.66 8.55 -4.90
CA LEU A 13 -0.89 9.99 -5.06
C LEU A 13 -2.26 10.42 -4.49
N ALA A 14 -3.31 9.66 -4.79
CA ALA A 14 -4.64 9.92 -4.25
C ALA A 14 -4.71 9.79 -2.72
N LEU A 15 -4.07 8.77 -2.15
CA LEU A 15 -3.98 8.59 -0.69
C LEU A 15 -3.15 9.69 -0.02
N PHE A 16 -2.08 10.13 -0.69
CA PHE A 16 -1.24 11.22 -0.21
C PHE A 16 -2.02 12.54 -0.10
N TYR A 17 -2.91 12.81 -1.06
CA TYR A 17 -3.81 13.97 -0.99
C TYR A 17 -4.78 13.91 0.19
N LYS A 18 -5.27 12.71 0.55
CA LYS A 18 -6.21 12.51 1.66
C LYS A 18 -5.54 12.58 3.05
N ARG A 19 -4.20 12.47 3.14
CA ARG A 19 -3.35 12.56 4.34
C ARG A 19 -3.82 11.75 5.57
N ASN A 20 -4.66 10.74 5.39
CA ASN A 20 -5.26 10.00 6.48
C ASN A 20 -4.63 8.60 6.60
N PRO A 21 -3.87 8.31 7.67
CA PRO A 21 -3.06 7.10 7.77
C PRO A 21 -3.88 5.81 7.79
N LYS A 22 -5.15 5.87 8.19
CA LYS A 22 -6.05 4.70 8.17
C LYS A 22 -6.27 4.17 6.74
N TRP A 23 -6.28 5.05 5.75
CA TRP A 23 -6.45 4.66 4.35
C TRP A 23 -5.23 3.93 3.80
N PHE A 24 -4.02 4.33 4.20
CA PHE A 24 -2.78 3.64 3.83
C PHE A 24 -2.78 2.19 4.34
N VAL A 25 -3.22 1.98 5.59
CA VAL A 25 -3.35 0.63 6.16
C VAL A 25 -4.38 -0.20 5.39
N LEU A 26 -5.56 0.38 5.11
CA LEU A 26 -6.63 -0.34 4.41
C LEU A 26 -6.21 -0.74 2.99
N VAL A 27 -5.55 0.15 2.24
CA VAL A 27 -5.05 -0.15 0.90
C VAL A 27 -3.91 -1.17 0.94
N GLY A 28 -3.00 -1.06 1.92
CA GLY A 28 -1.97 -2.09 2.12
C GLY A 28 -2.56 -3.47 2.41
N LEU A 29 -3.63 -3.53 3.20
CA LEU A 29 -4.34 -4.77 3.49
C LEU A 29 -5.06 -5.34 2.26
N LEU A 30 -5.66 -4.48 1.43
CA LEU A 30 -6.25 -4.88 0.15
C LEU A 30 -5.18 -5.44 -0.81
N CYS A 31 -3.98 -4.84 -0.86
CA CYS A 31 -2.88 -5.39 -1.65
C CYS A 31 -2.50 -6.81 -1.20
N LEU A 32 -2.44 -7.08 0.11
CA LEU A 32 -2.20 -8.44 0.61
C LEU A 32 -3.37 -9.38 0.29
N ALA A 33 -4.61 -8.94 0.50
CA ALA A 33 -5.81 -9.72 0.21
C ALA A 33 -5.89 -10.13 -1.27
N LEU A 34 -5.45 -9.26 -2.17
CA LEU A 34 -5.31 -9.55 -3.60
C LEU A 34 -4.06 -10.40 -3.92
N ALA A 35 -2.97 -10.27 -3.15
CA ALA A 35 -1.77 -11.07 -3.37
C ALA A 35 -2.03 -12.57 -3.09
N VAL A 36 -2.79 -12.89 -2.05
CA VAL A 36 -3.12 -14.28 -1.65
C VAL A 36 -3.71 -15.12 -2.79
N PRO A 37 -4.80 -14.72 -3.47
CA PRO A 37 -5.35 -15.50 -4.58
C PRO A 37 -4.39 -15.55 -5.77
N LEU A 38 -3.57 -14.52 -6.00
CA LEU A 38 -2.57 -14.55 -7.07
C LEU A 38 -1.45 -15.55 -6.79
N PHE A 39 -1.01 -15.70 -5.54
CA PHE A 39 -0.10 -16.78 -5.15
C PHE A 39 -0.75 -18.15 -5.33
N SER A 40 -2.04 -18.28 -5.00
CA SER A 40 -2.77 -19.53 -5.22
C SER A 40 -2.91 -19.90 -6.71
N MET A 41 -2.98 -18.91 -7.60
CA MET A 41 -2.97 -19.10 -9.07
C MET A 41 -1.56 -19.22 -9.66
N TRP A 42 -0.51 -19.32 -8.83
CA TRP A 42 0.89 -19.41 -9.27
C TRP A 42 1.37 -18.18 -10.09
N ILE A 43 0.75 -17.01 -9.90
CA ILE A 43 1.12 -15.75 -10.56
C ILE A 43 2.11 -14.97 -9.67
N PHE A 44 3.30 -15.52 -9.48
CA PHE A 44 4.29 -15.01 -8.52
C PHE A 44 4.77 -13.58 -8.81
N PHE A 45 5.04 -13.25 -10.07
CA PHE A 45 5.63 -11.95 -10.43
C PHE A 45 4.71 -10.76 -10.13
N THR A 46 3.40 -11.00 -10.12
CA THR A 46 2.42 -9.98 -9.77
C THR A 46 2.09 -10.01 -8.29
N ALA A 47 1.98 -11.19 -7.70
CA ALA A 47 1.76 -11.36 -6.27
C ALA A 47 2.88 -10.72 -5.45
N GLU A 48 4.14 -10.98 -5.79
CA GLU A 48 5.31 -10.40 -5.12
C GLU A 48 5.30 -8.87 -5.16
N ARG A 49 4.98 -8.28 -6.33
CA ARG A 49 4.89 -6.82 -6.47
C ARG A 49 3.77 -6.23 -5.61
N LEU A 50 2.61 -6.89 -5.53
CA LEU A 50 1.54 -6.50 -4.61
C LEU A 50 1.97 -6.55 -3.13
N THR A 51 2.80 -7.53 -2.76
CA THR A 51 3.38 -7.63 -1.42
C THR A 51 4.33 -6.46 -1.14
N TRP A 52 5.20 -6.10 -2.10
CA TRP A 52 6.07 -4.93 -2.00
C TRP A 52 5.28 -3.62 -1.87
N TYR A 53 4.20 -3.49 -2.64
CA TYR A 53 3.28 -2.36 -2.56
C TYR A 53 2.60 -2.27 -1.19
N ALA A 54 2.14 -3.38 -0.63
CA ALA A 54 1.58 -3.43 0.72
C ALA A 54 2.61 -3.00 1.77
N ALA A 55 3.84 -3.50 1.69
CA ALA A 55 4.93 -3.11 2.59
C ALA A 55 5.20 -1.60 2.52
N ALA A 56 5.24 -1.02 1.32
CA ALA A 56 5.40 0.43 1.14
C ALA A 56 4.25 1.22 1.77
N PHE A 57 3.00 0.79 1.59
CA PHE A 57 1.84 1.44 2.21
C PHE A 57 1.87 1.37 3.74
N PHE A 58 2.25 0.24 4.32
CA PHE A 58 2.38 0.11 5.78
C PHE A 58 3.52 0.98 6.32
N LEU A 59 4.67 1.02 5.63
CA LEU A 59 5.78 1.87 6.02
C LEU A 59 5.37 3.36 6.00
N LEU A 60 4.69 3.81 4.95
CA LEU A 60 4.12 5.15 4.87
C LEU A 60 3.12 5.41 6.01
N ALA A 61 2.21 4.47 6.29
CA ALA A 61 1.26 4.60 7.38
C ALA A 61 1.97 4.78 8.74
N ILE A 62 3.00 3.99 9.02
CA ILE A 62 3.81 4.08 10.25
C ILE A 62 4.47 5.46 10.35
N ILE A 63 5.10 5.93 9.27
CA ILE A 63 5.70 7.27 9.22
C ILE A 63 4.65 8.34 9.55
N PHE A 64 3.49 8.31 8.89
CA PHE A 64 2.42 9.28 9.15
C PHE A 64 1.91 9.20 10.60
N TYR A 65 1.76 8.00 11.17
CA TYR A 65 1.38 7.84 12.57
C TYR A 65 2.44 8.40 13.53
N LEU A 66 3.73 8.19 13.26
CA LEU A 66 4.81 8.75 14.06
C LEU A 66 4.83 10.28 14.02
N PHE A 67 4.71 10.87 12.83
CA PHE A 67 4.64 12.33 12.68
C PHE A 67 3.40 12.92 13.35
N LYS A 68 2.24 12.27 13.22
CA LYS A 68 1.01 12.71 13.87
C LYS A 68 1.16 12.65 15.40
N SER A 69 1.65 11.54 15.94
CA SER A 69 1.88 11.35 17.38
C SER A 69 2.86 12.38 17.95
N LYS A 70 3.90 12.74 17.19
CA LYS A 70 4.83 13.82 17.58
C LYS A 70 4.17 15.20 17.61
N ASN A 71 3.25 15.49 16.69
CA ASN A 71 2.56 16.78 16.60
C ASN A 71 1.44 16.93 17.65
N GLU A 72 0.95 15.83 18.22
CA GLU A 72 -0.06 15.83 19.28
C GLU A 72 0.56 15.94 20.69
N ARG A 73 1.90 15.93 20.82
CA ARG A 73 2.65 16.26 22.05
C ARG A 73 3.19 17.69 21.98
#